data_AF-A0A2Z6QVA9-F1
#
_entry.id   AF-A0A2Z6QVA9-F1
#
_cell.length_a   1.000
_cell.length_b   1.000
_cell.length_c   1.000
_cell.angle_alpha   90.00
_cell.angle_beta   90.00
_cell.angle_gamma   90.00
#
_symmetry.space_group_name_H-M   'P 1'
#
loop_
_entity.id
_entity.type
_entity.pdbx_description
1 polymer ?
#
loop_
_entity_poly.entity_id
_entity_poly.type
_entity_poly.pdbx_seq_one_letter_code
_entity_poly.pdbx_strand_id
1 'polypeptide(L)'
;MDTNRHRIQDTLDIARNFYKLVDIKINHKKCNLIVINLSFPSLLLTVSLEIHNSDNITPVKTEAHYLGIWILSKNTRSLTKQHIIRTRNEFLMIVKHKKLSLSQLIYLINKVLYLKIIYLSQLSHFTKPEWNVIERLILAVIKHAIEIQRSFSTAVLYHEGFVGLHSLWMQVSISGIMNLYNTLNSNNGAMGSTLIRLWQAQLMMKIQDCCFRVDQHYQNLYIIASHTNQALFYLILASDFHINFCLDASNTNCFSIINVDQPLVALWKHSYTLSAIIHVALKSNHFPLVDLTQLTSGDRSILMTWKQYRSLADLSRKGPKAKWYKQLKNAVLESLTSRILALEFRSSRYLFHILKFLTPLSRDGQVKEWVVIQ
;
A
#
# COMPACT_ATOMS: atom_id res chain seq x y z
N MET A 1 9.65 2.67 14.34
CA MET A 1 10.75 2.63 13.35
C MET A 1 11.40 4.00 13.38
N ASP A 2 12.60 4.09 13.96
CA ASP A 2 13.30 5.37 14.08
C ASP A 2 13.76 5.85 12.71
N THR A 3 13.53 7.13 12.43
CA THR A 3 13.75 7.76 11.13
C THR A 3 15.19 8.22 10.91
N ASN A 4 16.01 8.21 11.96
CA ASN A 4 17.36 8.77 11.96
C ASN A 4 18.35 7.80 12.61
N ARG A 5 19.55 7.68 12.04
CA ARG A 5 20.65 6.86 12.58
C ARG A 5 20.94 7.21 14.04
N HIS A 6 20.94 8.50 14.39
CA HIS A 6 21.19 8.95 15.75
C HIS A 6 20.18 8.37 16.74
N ARG A 7 18.88 8.42 16.42
CA ARG A 7 17.83 7.84 17.26
C ARG A 7 17.97 6.33 17.43
N ILE A 8 18.37 5.63 16.36
CA ILE A 8 18.64 4.18 16.43
C ILE A 8 19.82 3.91 17.37
N GLN A 9 20.88 4.72 17.29
CA GLN A 9 22.03 4.61 18.19
C GLN A 9 21.64 4.89 19.64
N ASP A 10 20.86 5.93 19.90
CA ASP A 10 20.36 6.27 21.24
C ASP A 10 19.53 5.11 21.83
N THR A 11 18.60 4.55 21.05
CA THR A 11 17.80 3.38 21.44
C THR A 11 18.68 2.16 21.74
N LEU A 12 19.73 1.93 20.95
CA LEU A 12 20.67 0.83 21.17
C LEU A 12 21.54 1.05 22.41
N ASP A 13 21.94 2.29 22.69
CA ASP A 13 22.71 2.63 23.88
C ASP A 13 21.86 2.45 25.15
N ILE A 14 20.58 2.84 25.12
CA ILE A 14 19.61 2.56 26.19
C ILE A 14 19.44 1.05 26.39
N ALA A 15 19.20 0.31 25.30
CA ALA A 15 19.07 -1.14 25.36
C ALA A 15 20.33 -1.80 25.91
N ARG A 16 21.52 -1.34 25.50
CA ARG A 16 22.81 -1.81 26.00
C ARG A 16 22.92 -1.59 27.51
N ASN A 17 22.59 -0.40 28.01
CA ASN A 17 22.62 -0.11 29.43
C ASN A 17 21.68 -1.03 30.21
N PHE A 18 20.47 -1.27 29.70
CA PHE A 18 19.54 -2.23 30.28
C PHE A 18 20.11 -3.66 30.32
N TYR A 19 20.66 -4.15 29.21
CA TYR A 19 21.23 -5.50 29.16
C TYR A 19 22.46 -5.66 30.06
N LYS A 20 23.29 -4.61 30.21
CA LYS A 20 24.40 -4.59 31.18
C LYS A 20 23.91 -4.67 32.62
N LEU A 21 22.83 -3.97 32.96
CA LEU A 21 22.23 -4.02 34.30
C LEU A 21 21.69 -5.41 34.64
N VAL A 22 21.17 -6.14 33.65
CA VAL A 22 20.58 -7.48 33.81
C VAL A 22 21.61 -8.61 33.55
N ASP A 23 22.88 -8.27 33.30
CA ASP A 23 23.96 -9.21 32.95
C ASP A 23 23.63 -10.13 31.76
N ILE A 24 23.00 -9.57 30.73
CA ILE A 24 22.69 -10.26 29.47
C ILE A 24 23.68 -9.80 28.39
N LYS A 25 24.36 -10.76 27.75
CA LYS A 25 25.25 -10.48 26.60
C LYS A 25 24.49 -10.56 25.28
N ILE A 26 24.60 -9.51 24.47
CA ILE A 26 24.03 -9.48 23.12
C ILE A 26 24.95 -10.24 22.16
N ASN A 27 24.37 -11.09 21.31
CA ASN A 27 25.11 -11.75 20.25
C ASN A 27 25.15 -10.89 18.99
N HIS A 28 26.23 -10.13 18.80
CA HIS A 28 26.44 -9.22 17.67
C HIS A 28 26.27 -9.91 16.30
N LYS A 29 26.63 -11.19 16.18
CA LYS A 29 26.52 -11.95 14.92
C LYS A 29 25.07 -12.21 14.49
N LYS A 30 24.10 -12.11 15.41
CA LYS A 30 22.67 -12.27 15.13
C LYS A 30 21.96 -10.94 14.87
N CYS A 31 22.64 -9.81 15.05
CA CYS A 31 22.06 -8.50 14.86
C CYS A 31 22.14 -8.07 13.39
N ASN A 32 20.98 -7.81 12.79
CA ASN A 32 20.87 -7.41 11.38
C ASN A 32 20.28 -6.00 11.29
N LEU A 33 20.98 -5.10 10.59
CA LEU A 33 20.45 -3.77 10.28
C LEU A 33 19.75 -3.79 8.92
N ILE A 34 18.44 -3.53 8.92
CA ILE A 34 17.63 -3.39 7.71
C ILE A 34 17.38 -1.91 7.47
N VAL A 35 17.81 -1.41 6.31
CA VAL A 35 17.56 -0.02 5.89
C VAL A 35 16.56 -0.02 4.74
N ILE A 36 15.41 0.63 4.96
CA ILE A 36 14.33 0.73 3.98
C ILE A 36 14.38 2.13 3.35
N ASN A 37 14.25 2.22 2.02
CA ASN A 37 14.24 3.47 1.26
C ASN A 37 15.51 4.34 1.43
N LEU A 38 16.68 3.83 1.03
CA LEU A 38 17.92 4.62 1.04
C LEU A 38 17.86 5.80 0.05
N SER A 39 18.05 7.00 0.57
CA SER A 39 18.38 8.20 -0.22
C SER A 39 19.89 8.44 -0.33
N PHE A 40 20.70 7.77 0.49
CA PHE A 40 22.16 7.94 0.59
C PHE A 40 22.90 6.60 0.38
N PRO A 41 24.19 6.61 -0.02
CA PRO A 41 24.97 5.38 -0.21
C PRO A 41 25.15 4.58 1.10
N SER A 42 25.02 3.26 1.00
CA SER A 42 24.96 2.29 2.10
C SER A 42 26.24 2.16 2.94
N LEU A 43 27.37 2.69 2.47
CA LEU A 43 28.66 2.63 3.16
C LEU A 43 28.73 3.52 4.43
N LEU A 44 27.84 4.50 4.57
CA LEU A 44 27.84 5.46 5.69
C LEU A 44 26.83 5.15 6.80
N LEU A 45 26.13 4.00 6.73
CA LEU A 45 25.05 3.63 7.67
C LEU A 45 25.47 2.43 8.53
N THR A 46 26.59 2.56 9.25
CA THR A 46 26.95 1.60 10.30
C THR A 46 26.33 2.00 11.62
N VAL A 47 26.03 1.04 12.48
CA VAL A 47 25.56 1.30 13.84
C VAL A 47 26.46 0.50 14.77
N SER A 48 27.01 1.14 15.81
CA SER A 48 28.01 0.53 16.68
C SER A 48 27.33 -0.09 17.91
N LEU A 49 27.64 -1.36 18.18
CA LEU A 49 27.18 -2.01 19.41
C LEU A 49 28.17 -1.88 20.58
N GLU A 50 29.41 -1.45 20.35
CA GLU A 50 30.41 -1.25 21.39
C GLU A 50 31.20 0.06 21.19
N ILE A 51 31.72 0.60 22.30
CA ILE A 51 32.51 1.85 22.34
C ILE A 51 34.00 1.58 22.03
N HIS A 52 34.47 0.34 22.21
CA HIS A 52 35.92 0.02 22.15
C HIS A 52 36.32 -1.14 21.23
N ASN A 53 35.40 -1.86 20.59
CA ASN A 53 35.75 -2.88 19.60
C ASN A 53 34.87 -2.76 18.34
N SER A 54 35.48 -3.09 17.21
CA SER A 54 35.04 -2.90 15.82
C SER A 54 33.84 -3.76 15.38
N ASP A 55 32.84 -3.95 16.24
CA ASP A 55 31.61 -4.68 15.90
C ASP A 55 30.55 -3.70 15.38
N ASN A 56 30.80 -3.22 14.18
CA ASN A 56 29.86 -2.40 13.42
C ASN A 56 28.82 -3.29 12.74
N ILE A 57 27.54 -3.09 13.04
CA ILE A 57 26.48 -3.71 12.25
C ILE A 57 26.36 -2.95 10.94
N THR A 58 26.77 -3.59 9.86
CA THR A 58 26.55 -3.08 8.51
C THR A 58 25.14 -3.42 8.02
N PRO A 59 24.55 -2.57 7.17
CA PRO A 59 23.23 -2.85 6.60
C PRO A 59 23.30 -4.14 5.78
N VAL A 60 22.37 -5.06 6.06
CA VAL A 60 22.33 -6.36 5.39
C VAL A 60 21.97 -6.13 3.92
N LYS A 61 22.89 -6.46 3.02
CA LYS A 61 22.63 -6.47 1.57
C LYS A 61 21.78 -7.67 1.14
N THR A 62 21.78 -8.72 1.95
CA THR A 62 21.03 -9.98 1.78
C THR A 62 19.70 -9.96 2.54
N GLU A 63 18.98 -11.08 2.52
CA GLU A 63 17.73 -11.27 3.25
C GLU A 63 17.96 -11.30 4.77
N ALA A 64 17.13 -10.57 5.51
CA ALA A 64 17.06 -10.67 6.96
C ALA A 64 15.90 -11.60 7.35
N HIS A 65 16.13 -12.47 8.32
CA HIS A 65 15.13 -13.42 8.80
C HIS A 65 14.57 -12.95 10.14
N TYR A 66 13.24 -12.80 10.23
CA TYR A 66 12.54 -12.41 11.45
C TYR A 66 11.31 -13.28 11.64
N LEU A 67 11.25 -13.99 12.78
CA LEU A 67 10.15 -14.88 13.15
C LEU A 67 9.69 -15.87 12.05
N GLY A 68 10.61 -16.38 11.23
CA GLY A 68 10.24 -17.31 10.14
C GLY A 68 9.87 -16.64 8.82
N ILE A 69 9.97 -15.32 8.72
CA ILE A 69 9.69 -14.54 7.51
C ILE A 69 10.97 -13.84 7.04
N TRP A 70 11.15 -13.80 5.72
CA TRP A 70 12.29 -13.16 5.07
C TRP A 70 11.93 -11.74 4.63
N ILE A 71 12.77 -10.79 5.02
CA ILE A 71 12.61 -9.36 4.75
C ILE A 71 13.84 -8.89 3.97
N LEU A 72 13.60 -8.18 2.88
CA LEU A 72 14.64 -7.51 2.10
C LEU A 72 14.34 -6.02 2.01
N SER A 73 15.39 -5.20 1.89
CA SER A 73 15.27 -3.73 1.73
C SER A 73 14.53 -3.32 0.45
N LYS A 74 14.58 -4.15 -0.60
CA LYS A 74 13.87 -3.98 -1.88
C LYS A 74 13.28 -5.32 -2.32
N ASN A 75 12.15 -5.28 -3.03
CA ASN A 75 11.56 -6.45 -3.71
C ASN A 75 11.23 -7.67 -2.80
N THR A 76 10.56 -7.42 -1.66
CA THR A 76 10.11 -8.47 -0.72
C THR A 76 9.12 -9.47 -1.35
N ARG A 77 8.29 -9.01 -2.28
CA ARG A 77 7.23 -9.83 -2.90
C ARG A 77 7.77 -11.00 -3.73
N SER A 78 8.79 -10.78 -4.57
CA SER A 78 9.34 -11.86 -5.40
C SER A 78 10.06 -12.91 -4.56
N LEU A 79 10.77 -12.49 -3.51
CA LEU A 79 11.44 -13.39 -2.58
C LEU A 79 10.43 -14.23 -1.81
N THR A 80 9.37 -13.60 -1.30
CA THR A 80 8.28 -14.31 -0.63
C THR A 80 7.69 -15.39 -1.55
N LYS A 81 7.47 -15.06 -2.83
CA LYS A 81 7.00 -16.04 -3.84
C LYS A 81 7.98 -17.20 -4.04
N GLN A 82 9.29 -16.93 -4.09
CA GLN A 82 10.32 -17.97 -4.22
C GLN A 82 10.35 -18.89 -2.99
N HIS A 83 10.25 -18.32 -1.78
CA HIS A 83 10.22 -19.08 -0.52
C HIS A 83 8.96 -19.95 -0.39
N ILE A 84 7.80 -19.45 -0.82
CA ILE A 84 6.56 -20.25 -0.88
C ILE A 84 6.73 -21.42 -1.84
N ILE A 85 7.25 -21.16 -3.05
CA ILE A 85 7.50 -22.18 -4.07
C ILE A 85 8.48 -23.25 -3.55
N ARG A 86 9.56 -22.83 -2.90
CA ARG A 86 10.55 -23.72 -2.29
C ARG A 86 9.94 -24.58 -1.19
N THR A 87 9.23 -23.97 -0.25
CA THR A 87 8.56 -24.66 0.86
C THR A 87 7.58 -25.71 0.35
N ARG A 88 6.77 -25.36 -0.65
CA ARG A 88 5.86 -26.30 -1.31
C ARG A 88 6.64 -27.46 -1.94
N ASN A 89 7.69 -27.18 -2.71
CA ASN A 89 8.46 -28.23 -3.39
C ASN A 89 9.14 -29.18 -2.40
N GLU A 90 9.73 -28.65 -1.32
CA GLU A 90 10.34 -29.46 -0.25
C GLU A 90 9.29 -30.39 0.39
N PHE A 91 8.10 -29.86 0.71
CA PHE A 91 7.01 -30.67 1.24
C PHE A 91 6.57 -31.77 0.25
N LEU A 92 6.35 -31.44 -1.02
CA LEU A 92 5.93 -32.42 -2.03
C LEU A 92 6.99 -33.50 -2.27
N MET A 93 8.28 -33.15 -2.22
CA MET A 93 9.38 -34.12 -2.31
C MET A 93 9.37 -35.10 -1.13
N ILE A 94 9.16 -34.61 0.09
CA ILE A 94 9.06 -35.47 1.28
C ILE A 94 7.87 -36.42 1.14
N VAL A 95 6.70 -35.89 0.80
CA VAL A 95 5.45 -36.66 0.65
C VAL A 95 5.57 -37.73 -0.42
N LYS A 96 6.18 -37.43 -1.57
CA LYS A 96 6.30 -38.36 -2.71
C LYS A 96 7.00 -39.67 -2.33
N HIS A 97 7.93 -39.65 -1.38
CA HIS A 97 8.68 -40.83 -0.95
C HIS A 97 8.06 -41.56 0.26
N LYS A 98 6.94 -41.07 0.80
CA LYS A 98 6.29 -41.66 1.97
C LYS A 98 5.04 -42.44 1.55
N LYS A 99 4.83 -43.62 2.16
CA LYS A 99 3.57 -44.37 2.05
C LYS A 99 2.53 -43.70 2.95
N LEU A 100 1.62 -42.93 2.37
CA LEU A 100 0.58 -42.20 3.08
C LEU A 100 -0.79 -42.59 2.53
N SER A 101 -1.79 -42.71 3.41
CA SER A 101 -3.17 -42.81 2.94
C SER A 101 -3.65 -41.47 2.36
N LEU A 102 -4.67 -41.51 1.52
CA LEU A 102 -5.24 -40.30 0.92
C LEU A 102 -5.70 -39.30 2.00
N SER A 103 -6.39 -39.78 3.04
CA SER A 103 -6.86 -38.94 4.14
C SER A 103 -5.70 -38.31 4.92
N GLN A 104 -4.61 -39.05 5.16
CA GLN A 104 -3.41 -38.50 5.80
C GLN A 104 -2.75 -37.43 4.94
N LEU A 105 -2.67 -37.65 3.63
CA LEU A 105 -2.11 -36.69 2.69
C LEU A 105 -2.91 -35.38 2.69
N ILE A 106 -4.24 -35.47 2.60
CA ILE A 106 -5.13 -34.31 2.58
C ILE A 106 -5.05 -33.56 3.92
N TYR A 107 -5.03 -34.28 5.03
CA TYR A 107 -4.84 -33.69 6.35
C TYR A 107 -3.53 -32.88 6.42
N LEU A 108 -2.40 -33.47 5.98
CA LEU A 108 -1.11 -32.78 5.97
C LEU A 108 -1.13 -31.54 5.06
N ILE A 109 -1.80 -31.60 3.92
CA ILE A 109 -1.90 -30.45 3.02
C ILE A 109 -2.74 -29.33 3.68
N ASN A 110 -3.95 -29.65 4.12
CA ASN A 110 -4.90 -28.68 4.68
C ASN A 110 -4.41 -28.07 6.00
N LYS A 111 -3.80 -28.87 6.88
CA LYS A 111 -3.45 -28.46 8.26
C LYS A 111 -1.98 -28.12 8.45
N VAL A 112 -1.08 -28.51 7.54
CA VAL A 112 0.36 -28.20 7.68
C VAL A 112 0.84 -27.32 6.54
N LEU A 113 0.74 -27.79 5.29
CA LEU A 113 1.29 -27.08 4.15
C LEU A 113 0.62 -25.72 3.93
N TYR A 114 -0.73 -25.69 3.89
CA TYR A 114 -1.45 -24.44 3.67
C TYR A 114 -1.23 -23.43 4.78
N LEU A 115 -1.24 -23.85 6.06
CA LEU A 115 -0.93 -22.96 7.17
C LEU A 115 0.47 -22.36 7.05
N LYS A 116 1.47 -23.16 6.68
CA LYS A 116 2.84 -22.68 6.47
C LYS A 116 2.90 -21.67 5.32
N ILE A 117 2.23 -21.94 4.20
CA ILE A 117 2.20 -21.03 3.04
C ILE A 117 1.47 -19.72 3.37
N ILE A 118 0.34 -19.77 4.07
CA ILE A 118 -0.43 -18.60 4.52
C ILE A 118 0.43 -17.73 5.46
N TYR A 119 1.18 -18.36 6.36
CA TYR A 119 2.11 -17.65 7.23
C TYR A 119 3.19 -16.91 6.43
N LEU A 120 3.79 -17.57 5.43
CA LEU A 120 4.83 -16.95 4.61
C LEU A 120 4.30 -15.80 3.74
N SER A 121 3.03 -15.82 3.35
CA SER A 121 2.42 -14.76 2.53
C SER A 121 1.91 -13.56 3.33
N GLN A 122 2.08 -13.52 4.66
CA GLN A 122 1.56 -12.42 5.48
C GLN A 122 2.09 -11.04 5.10
N LEU A 123 3.32 -10.92 4.56
CA LEU A 123 3.91 -9.63 4.18
C LEU A 123 3.67 -9.24 2.71
N SER A 124 3.03 -10.08 1.92
CA SER A 124 2.89 -9.85 0.48
C SER A 124 1.62 -10.48 -0.05
N HIS A 125 0.79 -9.67 -0.69
CA HIS A 125 -0.38 -10.20 -1.39
C HIS A 125 -0.02 -10.70 -2.79
N PHE A 126 -0.79 -11.71 -3.20
CA PHE A 126 -0.71 -12.33 -4.52
C PHE A 126 -2.12 -12.45 -5.07
N THR A 127 -2.24 -12.38 -6.39
CA THR A 127 -3.54 -12.48 -7.05
C THR A 127 -3.98 -13.94 -7.16
N LYS A 128 -5.28 -14.17 -7.35
CA LYS A 128 -5.85 -15.51 -7.57
C LYS A 128 -5.10 -16.36 -8.61
N PRO A 129 -4.74 -15.87 -9.82
CA PRO A 129 -3.99 -16.68 -10.78
C PRO A 129 -2.60 -17.08 -10.28
N GLU A 130 -1.93 -16.25 -9.48
CA GLU A 130 -0.64 -16.61 -8.90
C GLU A 130 -0.76 -17.74 -7.87
N TRP A 131 -1.79 -17.69 -7.02
CA TRP A 131 -2.10 -18.78 -6.10
C TRP A 131 -2.48 -20.06 -6.83
N ASN A 132 -3.28 -19.96 -7.89
CA ASN A 132 -3.64 -21.12 -8.72
C ASN A 132 -2.40 -21.79 -9.33
N VAL A 133 -1.38 -21.03 -9.73
CA VAL A 133 -0.10 -21.60 -10.22
C VAL A 133 0.64 -22.34 -9.10
N ILE A 134 0.58 -21.83 -7.86
CA ILE A 134 1.21 -22.48 -6.71
C ILE A 134 0.49 -23.79 -6.38
N GLU A 135 -0.84 -23.75 -6.33
CA GLU A 135 -1.74 -24.86 -5.99
C GLU A 135 -1.77 -25.95 -7.07
N ARG A 136 -1.57 -25.61 -8.35
CA ARG A 136 -1.60 -26.57 -9.47
C ARG A 136 -0.71 -27.81 -9.27
N LEU A 137 0.49 -27.62 -8.71
CA LEU A 137 1.40 -28.75 -8.44
C LEU A 137 0.92 -29.63 -7.28
N ILE A 138 0.25 -29.04 -6.29
CA ILE A 138 -0.36 -29.78 -5.17
C ILE A 138 -1.52 -30.62 -5.70
N LEU A 139 -2.39 -30.01 -6.53
CA LEU A 139 -3.50 -30.71 -7.18
C LEU A 139 -3.02 -31.86 -8.07
N ALA A 140 -1.90 -31.70 -8.78
CA ALA A 140 -1.33 -32.77 -9.59
C ALA A 140 -0.88 -33.97 -8.75
N VAL A 141 -0.27 -33.73 -7.58
CA VAL A 141 0.13 -34.81 -6.66
C VAL A 141 -1.08 -35.52 -6.08
N ILE A 142 -2.13 -34.79 -5.69
CA ILE A 142 -3.37 -35.37 -5.18
C ILE A 142 -4.06 -36.21 -6.27
N LYS A 143 -4.20 -35.68 -7.48
CA LYS A 143 -4.80 -36.43 -8.60
C LYS A 143 -4.05 -37.71 -8.91
N HIS A 144 -2.72 -37.68 -8.83
CA HIS A 144 -1.91 -38.89 -8.97
C HIS A 144 -2.10 -39.86 -7.80
N ALA A 145 -2.27 -39.36 -6.56
CA ALA A 145 -2.50 -40.21 -5.39
C ALA A 145 -3.87 -40.92 -5.41
N ILE A 146 -4.86 -40.37 -6.13
CA ILE A 146 -6.19 -40.98 -6.34
C ILE A 146 -6.24 -41.75 -7.68
N GLU A 147 -5.16 -41.75 -8.46
CA GLU A 147 -5.08 -42.40 -9.78
C GLU A 147 -6.11 -41.87 -10.81
N ILE A 148 -6.47 -40.59 -10.70
CA ILE A 148 -7.42 -39.93 -11.59
C ILE A 148 -6.68 -39.16 -12.70
N GLN A 149 -7.33 -39.00 -13.86
CA GLN A 149 -6.84 -38.17 -14.95
C GLN A 149 -6.53 -36.73 -14.52
N ARG A 150 -5.48 -36.15 -15.11
CA ARG A 150 -5.07 -34.76 -14.85
C ARG A 150 -6.16 -33.73 -15.18
N SER A 151 -7.01 -34.01 -16.16
CA SER A 151 -8.14 -33.19 -16.62
C SER A 151 -9.35 -33.17 -15.67
N PHE A 152 -9.38 -34.04 -14.66
CA PHE A 152 -10.52 -34.15 -13.76
C PHE A 152 -10.85 -32.83 -13.05
N SER A 153 -12.14 -32.58 -12.82
CA SER A 153 -12.63 -31.33 -12.23
C SER A 153 -12.02 -31.10 -10.84
N THR A 154 -11.45 -29.91 -10.62
CA THR A 154 -10.91 -29.53 -9.31
C THR A 154 -11.99 -29.29 -8.28
N ALA A 155 -13.22 -28.94 -8.71
CA ALA A 155 -14.33 -28.70 -7.80
C ALA A 155 -14.69 -29.95 -6.97
N VAL A 156 -14.60 -31.14 -7.57
CA VAL A 156 -14.87 -32.41 -6.88
C VAL A 156 -13.81 -32.69 -5.81
N LEU A 157 -12.55 -32.28 -6.05
CA LEU A 157 -11.49 -32.42 -5.06
C LEU A 157 -11.74 -31.55 -3.82
N TYR A 158 -12.44 -30.43 -3.99
CA TYR A 158 -12.74 -29.53 -2.87
C TYR A 158 -13.93 -29.98 -2.03
N HIS A 159 -14.76 -30.88 -2.55
CA HIS A 159 -15.97 -31.33 -1.86
C HIS A 159 -15.62 -32.25 -0.67
N GLU A 160 -16.11 -31.91 0.52
CA GLU A 160 -15.84 -32.63 1.77
C GLU A 160 -16.27 -34.10 1.72
N GLY A 161 -17.37 -34.41 1.03
CA GLY A 161 -17.86 -35.78 0.88
C GLY A 161 -17.03 -36.68 -0.06
N PHE A 162 -16.07 -36.12 -0.82
CA PHE A 162 -15.21 -36.90 -1.71
C PHE A 162 -13.76 -36.91 -1.22
N VAL A 163 -13.10 -35.76 -1.29
CA VAL A 163 -11.69 -35.60 -0.95
C VAL A 163 -11.54 -34.62 0.21
N GLY A 164 -12.30 -33.52 0.22
CA GLY A 164 -12.22 -32.51 1.28
C GLY A 164 -10.90 -31.73 1.28
N LEU A 165 -10.30 -31.54 0.10
CA LEU A 165 -9.18 -30.61 -0.04
C LEU A 165 -9.69 -29.18 0.11
N HIS A 166 -9.01 -28.33 0.87
CA HIS A 166 -9.38 -26.91 0.88
C HIS A 166 -8.82 -26.20 -0.35
N SER A 167 -9.53 -25.18 -0.85
CA SER A 167 -8.93 -24.28 -1.84
C SER A 167 -7.95 -23.34 -1.16
N LEU A 168 -6.70 -23.31 -1.63
CA LEU A 168 -5.65 -22.45 -1.09
C LEU A 168 -6.02 -20.97 -1.21
N TRP A 169 -6.56 -20.56 -2.37
CA TRP A 169 -7.03 -19.19 -2.57
C TRP A 169 -8.08 -18.78 -1.53
N MET A 170 -9.05 -19.67 -1.27
CA MET A 170 -10.11 -19.39 -0.31
C MET A 170 -9.56 -19.29 1.11
N GLN A 171 -8.64 -20.15 1.51
CA GLN A 171 -8.03 -20.08 2.84
C GLN A 171 -7.19 -18.81 3.05
N VAL A 172 -6.39 -18.42 2.05
CA VAL A 172 -5.62 -17.17 2.09
C VAL A 172 -6.55 -15.96 2.19
N SER A 173 -7.66 -15.99 1.43
CA SER A 173 -8.68 -14.95 1.44
C SER A 173 -9.33 -14.80 2.81
N ILE A 174 -9.82 -15.92 3.38
CA ILE A 174 -10.44 -15.95 4.71
C ILE A 174 -9.46 -15.47 5.77
N SER A 175 -8.24 -15.99 5.79
CA SER A 175 -7.23 -15.60 6.78
C SER A 175 -6.88 -14.12 6.69
N GLY A 176 -6.76 -13.57 5.47
CA GLY A 176 -6.47 -12.16 5.25
C GLY A 176 -7.59 -11.24 5.72
N ILE A 177 -8.84 -11.55 5.34
CA ILE A 177 -10.03 -10.79 5.77
C ILE A 177 -10.18 -10.87 7.30
N MET A 178 -10.04 -12.05 7.88
CA MET A 178 -10.17 -12.25 9.32
C MET A 178 -9.08 -11.49 10.10
N ASN A 179 -7.84 -11.50 9.60
CA ASN A 179 -6.77 -10.70 10.20
C ASN A 179 -7.07 -9.19 10.11
N LEU A 180 -7.62 -8.72 8.99
CA LEU A 180 -8.04 -7.32 8.86
C LEU A 180 -9.17 -6.98 9.86
N TYR A 181 -10.18 -7.83 9.96
CA TYR A 181 -11.27 -7.67 10.94
C TYR A 181 -10.75 -7.62 12.38
N ASN A 182 -9.92 -8.58 12.77
CA ASN A 182 -9.35 -8.64 14.12
C ASN A 182 -8.46 -7.42 14.41
N THR A 183 -7.64 -6.99 13.44
CA THR A 183 -6.77 -5.83 13.64
C THR A 183 -7.55 -4.52 13.75
N LEU A 184 -8.61 -4.34 12.97
CA LEU A 184 -9.50 -3.17 13.08
C LEU A 184 -10.22 -3.11 14.43
N ASN A 185 -10.53 -4.26 15.05
CA ASN A 185 -11.23 -4.33 16.34
C ASN A 185 -10.29 -4.42 17.56
N SER A 186 -8.97 -4.48 17.36
CA SER A 186 -8.03 -4.79 18.44
C SER A 186 -7.68 -3.63 19.39
N ASN A 187 -8.21 -2.42 19.16
CA ASN A 187 -8.00 -1.20 19.97
C ASN A 187 -6.54 -0.92 20.38
N ASN A 188 -5.57 -1.39 19.59
CA ASN A 188 -4.15 -1.28 19.86
C ASN A 188 -3.45 -0.41 18.79
N GLY A 189 -2.14 -0.24 18.91
CA GLY A 189 -1.35 0.49 17.91
C GLY A 189 -1.43 -0.09 16.49
N ALA A 190 -1.74 -1.38 16.34
CA ALA A 190 -1.91 -2.01 15.04
C ALA A 190 -3.15 -1.46 14.32
N MET A 191 -4.28 -1.28 15.02
CA MET A 191 -5.47 -0.61 14.49
C MET A 191 -5.11 0.77 13.92
N GLY A 192 -4.46 1.62 14.73
CA GLY A 192 -4.05 2.96 14.29
C GLY A 192 -3.14 2.93 13.06
N SER A 193 -2.17 2.01 13.03
CA SER A 193 -1.27 1.86 11.88
C SER A 193 -2.01 1.41 10.60
N THR A 194 -2.98 0.50 10.72
CA THR A 194 -3.80 0.01 9.60
C THR A 194 -4.71 1.11 9.07
N LEU A 195 -5.36 1.87 9.95
CA LEU A 195 -6.18 3.01 9.56
C LEU A 195 -5.36 4.09 8.83
N ILE A 196 -4.16 4.42 9.33
CA ILE A 196 -3.24 5.36 8.66
C ILE A 196 -2.84 4.83 7.27
N ARG A 197 -2.57 3.52 7.12
CA ARG A 197 -2.29 2.92 5.82
C ARG A 197 -3.49 3.07 4.87
N LEU A 198 -4.70 2.78 5.35
CA LEU A 198 -5.93 2.94 4.57
C LEU A 198 -6.14 4.39 4.14
N TRP A 199 -5.91 5.36 5.04
CA TRP A 199 -5.91 6.79 4.67
C TRP A 199 -4.86 7.14 3.63
N GLN A 200 -3.63 6.64 3.75
CA GLN A 200 -2.61 6.84 2.73
C GLN A 200 -3.08 6.32 1.36
N ALA A 201 -3.74 5.15 1.33
CA ALA A 201 -4.28 4.62 0.09
C ALA A 201 -5.47 5.43 -0.44
N GLN A 202 -6.36 5.90 0.43
CA GLN A 202 -7.46 6.79 0.05
C GLN A 202 -6.93 8.09 -0.57
N LEU A 203 -5.91 8.71 0.04
CA LEU A 203 -5.26 9.91 -0.48
C LEU A 203 -4.53 9.65 -1.81
N MET A 204 -3.94 8.46 -1.98
CA MET A 204 -3.36 8.04 -3.27
C MET A 204 -4.43 7.93 -4.38
N MET A 205 -5.61 7.43 -4.05
CA MET A 205 -6.75 7.34 -4.97
C MET A 205 -7.47 8.68 -5.15
N LYS A 206 -7.33 9.60 -4.18
CA LYS A 206 -7.95 10.93 -4.11
C LYS A 206 -9.49 10.87 -4.06
N ILE A 207 -10.02 9.80 -3.50
CA ILE A 207 -11.47 9.60 -3.33
C ILE A 207 -11.92 10.41 -2.11
N GLN A 208 -13.01 11.16 -2.28
CA GLN A 208 -13.62 11.94 -1.21
C GLN A 208 -14.29 11.02 -0.18
N ASP A 209 -15.00 10.01 -0.66
CA ASP A 209 -15.74 9.06 0.17
C ASP A 209 -14.83 8.08 0.90
N CYS A 210 -15.37 7.53 1.99
CA CYS A 210 -14.69 6.56 2.83
C CYS A 210 -14.28 5.31 2.03
N CYS A 211 -13.00 4.96 2.05
CA CYS A 211 -12.44 3.82 1.29
C CYS A 211 -12.95 2.43 1.71
N PHE A 212 -13.74 2.35 2.78
CA PHE A 212 -14.41 1.12 3.23
C PHE A 212 -15.63 0.77 2.37
N ARG A 213 -16.25 1.78 1.75
CA ARG A 213 -17.30 1.56 0.74
C ARG A 213 -16.64 1.53 -0.62
N VAL A 214 -16.33 0.33 -1.09
CA VAL A 214 -15.70 0.13 -2.39
C VAL A 214 -16.72 0.48 -3.48
N ASP A 215 -16.61 1.69 -4.02
CA ASP A 215 -17.41 2.13 -5.15
C ASP A 215 -16.90 1.48 -6.45
N GLN A 216 -17.80 0.76 -7.12
CA GLN A 216 -17.54 0.10 -8.39
C GLN A 216 -17.11 1.09 -9.48
N HIS A 217 -17.52 2.36 -9.40
CA HIS A 217 -17.07 3.39 -10.33
C HIS A 217 -15.56 3.65 -10.25
N TYR A 218 -14.90 3.38 -9.13
CA TYR A 218 -13.46 3.63 -8.94
C TYR A 218 -12.62 2.34 -8.85
N GLN A 219 -13.19 1.18 -9.21
CA GLN A 219 -12.56 -0.15 -9.03
C GLN A 219 -11.10 -0.24 -9.52
N ASN A 220 -10.79 0.36 -10.67
CA ASN A 220 -9.42 0.32 -11.20
C ASN A 220 -8.42 1.13 -10.36
N LEU A 221 -8.84 2.24 -9.71
CA LEU A 221 -8.00 2.99 -8.78
C LEU A 221 -7.73 2.17 -7.52
N TYR A 222 -8.75 1.50 -7.00
CA TYR A 222 -8.65 0.57 -5.88
C TYR A 222 -7.63 -0.53 -6.17
N ILE A 223 -7.69 -1.18 -7.33
CA ILE A 223 -6.74 -2.23 -7.74
C ILE A 223 -5.31 -1.70 -7.75
N ILE A 224 -5.06 -0.53 -8.36
CA ILE A 224 -3.70 -0.01 -8.45
C ILE A 224 -3.16 0.39 -7.07
N ALA A 225 -3.96 1.05 -6.23
CA ALA A 225 -3.57 1.43 -4.88
C ALA A 225 -3.30 0.20 -3.98
N SER A 226 -4.06 -0.88 -4.19
CA SER A 226 -3.91 -2.13 -3.44
C SER A 226 -2.52 -2.76 -3.61
N HIS A 227 -1.83 -2.55 -4.73
CA HIS A 227 -0.47 -3.08 -4.93
C HIS A 227 0.52 -2.61 -3.85
N THR A 228 0.30 -1.44 -3.27
CA THR A 228 1.15 -0.88 -2.22
C THR A 228 0.59 -1.07 -0.82
N ASN A 229 -0.73 -1.30 -0.70
CA ASN A 229 -1.42 -1.42 0.57
C ASN A 229 -2.20 -2.74 0.67
N GLN A 230 -1.71 -3.62 1.52
CA GLN A 230 -2.31 -4.93 1.78
C GLN A 230 -3.68 -4.85 2.49
N ALA A 231 -3.90 -3.87 3.37
CA ALA A 231 -5.20 -3.70 4.02
C ALA A 231 -6.28 -3.34 2.99
N LEU A 232 -5.96 -2.44 2.04
CA LEU A 232 -6.87 -2.10 0.95
C LEU A 232 -7.14 -3.31 0.04
N PHE A 233 -6.12 -4.12 -0.24
CA PHE A 233 -6.30 -5.36 -1.02
C PHE A 233 -7.35 -6.28 -0.37
N TYR A 234 -7.30 -6.49 0.95
CA TYR A 234 -8.28 -7.32 1.63
C TYR A 234 -9.67 -6.67 1.74
N LEU A 235 -9.78 -5.34 1.79
CA LEU A 235 -11.08 -4.66 1.70
C LEU A 235 -11.75 -4.89 0.33
N ILE A 236 -10.99 -4.77 -0.76
CA ILE A 236 -11.51 -5.04 -2.12
C ILE A 236 -11.94 -6.49 -2.23
N LEU A 237 -11.09 -7.41 -1.77
CA LEU A 237 -11.35 -8.84 -1.81
C LEU A 237 -12.57 -9.22 -0.95
N ALA A 238 -12.78 -8.56 0.20
CA ALA A 238 -13.99 -8.73 0.99
C ALA A 238 -15.25 -8.24 0.25
N SER A 239 -15.17 -7.09 -0.42
CA SER A 239 -16.24 -6.57 -1.27
C SER A 239 -16.58 -7.53 -2.41
N ASP A 240 -15.58 -8.18 -3.03
CA ASP A 240 -15.78 -9.20 -4.06
C ASP A 240 -16.55 -10.43 -3.52
N PHE A 241 -16.45 -10.71 -2.22
CA PHE A 241 -17.24 -11.73 -1.52
C PHE A 241 -18.54 -11.19 -0.90
N HIS A 242 -18.93 -9.96 -1.22
CA HIS A 242 -20.09 -9.27 -0.64
C HIS A 242 -20.04 -9.10 0.89
N ILE A 243 -18.84 -9.03 1.46
CA ILE A 243 -18.60 -8.75 2.88
C ILE A 243 -18.32 -7.25 3.02
N ASN A 244 -19.21 -6.55 3.72
CA ASN A 244 -19.10 -5.11 3.94
C ASN A 244 -18.46 -4.81 5.30
N PHE A 245 -17.41 -4.00 5.31
CA PHE A 245 -16.85 -3.42 6.52
C PHE A 245 -17.52 -2.07 6.79
N CYS A 246 -18.18 -1.94 7.94
CA CYS A 246 -18.78 -0.70 8.40
C CYS A 246 -17.95 -0.12 9.53
N LEU A 247 -17.62 1.17 9.43
CA LEU A 247 -17.08 1.95 10.54
C LEU A 247 -18.24 2.58 11.30
N ASP A 248 -18.05 2.82 12.60
CA ASP A 248 -18.97 3.64 13.39
C ASP A 248 -19.12 5.04 12.80
N ALA A 249 -20.29 5.66 12.98
CA ALA A 249 -20.62 6.95 12.37
C ALA A 249 -19.63 8.09 12.70
N SER A 250 -18.98 8.03 13.86
CA SER A 250 -17.89 8.94 14.25
C SER A 250 -16.64 8.75 13.37
N ASN A 251 -16.26 7.50 13.14
CA ASN A 251 -15.09 7.13 12.35
C ASN A 251 -15.33 7.32 10.84
N THR A 252 -16.57 7.17 10.35
CA THR A 252 -16.89 7.44 8.94
C THR A 252 -16.64 8.90 8.56
N ASN A 253 -16.95 9.84 9.46
CA ASN A 253 -16.68 11.26 9.25
C ASN A 253 -15.18 11.60 9.28
N CYS A 254 -14.37 10.79 9.97
CA CYS A 254 -12.92 10.93 9.94
C CYS A 254 -12.29 10.44 8.63
N PHE A 255 -12.97 9.54 7.90
CA PHE A 255 -12.51 9.03 6.61
C PHE A 255 -13.04 9.83 5.41
N SER A 256 -14.09 10.64 5.56
CA SER A 256 -14.56 11.49 4.47
C SER A 256 -13.76 12.79 4.38
N ILE A 257 -13.33 13.16 3.18
CA ILE A 257 -12.68 14.45 2.96
C ILE A 257 -13.78 15.51 2.90
N ILE A 258 -13.89 16.30 3.98
CA ILE A 258 -14.86 17.39 4.08
C ILE A 258 -14.44 18.52 3.12
N ASN A 259 -15.42 19.30 2.64
CA ASN A 259 -15.20 20.50 1.81
C ASN A 259 -14.64 20.25 0.40
N VAL A 260 -15.00 19.13 -0.23
CA VAL A 260 -14.72 18.88 -1.64
C VAL A 260 -15.97 19.22 -2.45
N ASP A 261 -15.87 20.23 -3.31
CA ASP A 261 -16.96 20.61 -4.20
C ASP A 261 -16.86 19.90 -5.55
N GLN A 262 -15.64 19.77 -6.10
CA GLN A 262 -15.39 19.23 -7.43
C GLN A 262 -14.20 18.27 -7.43
N PRO A 263 -14.43 16.98 -7.12
CA PRO A 263 -13.35 16.01 -6.97
C PRO A 263 -12.59 15.87 -8.28
N LEU A 264 -11.28 16.14 -8.23
CA LEU A 264 -10.40 16.09 -9.41
C LEU A 264 -10.39 14.70 -10.05
N VAL A 265 -10.63 13.66 -9.26
CA VAL A 265 -10.72 12.27 -9.75
C VAL A 265 -11.84 12.09 -10.75
N ALA A 266 -13.02 12.69 -10.50
CA ALA A 266 -14.14 12.61 -11.43
C ALA A 266 -13.76 13.26 -12.78
N LEU A 267 -13.14 14.44 -12.74
CA LEU A 267 -12.70 15.16 -13.94
C LEU A 267 -11.60 14.42 -14.71
N TRP A 268 -10.62 13.85 -14.00
CA TRP A 268 -9.54 13.10 -14.63
C TRP A 268 -10.01 11.76 -15.18
N LYS A 269 -10.98 11.09 -14.57
CA LYS A 269 -11.47 9.79 -15.06
C LYS A 269 -11.99 9.87 -16.51
N HIS A 270 -12.59 10.98 -16.90
CA HIS A 270 -13.07 11.20 -18.28
C HIS A 270 -11.95 11.45 -19.30
N SER A 271 -10.75 11.80 -18.84
CA SER A 271 -9.67 12.31 -19.70
C SER A 271 -8.31 11.59 -19.57
N TYR A 272 -8.14 10.68 -18.59
CA TYR A 272 -6.86 10.07 -18.23
C TYR A 272 -6.83 8.55 -18.18
N THR A 273 -5.63 8.00 -18.40
CA THR A 273 -5.27 6.67 -17.92
C THR A 273 -5.02 6.71 -16.40
N LEU A 274 -5.61 5.75 -15.69
CA LEU A 274 -5.65 5.71 -14.21
C LEU A 274 -4.26 5.68 -13.56
N SER A 275 -3.26 5.12 -14.23
CA SER A 275 -1.86 5.09 -13.77
C SER A 275 -1.23 6.48 -13.68
N ALA A 276 -1.57 7.38 -14.60
CA ALA A 276 -1.09 8.76 -14.58
C ALA A 276 -1.68 9.56 -13.42
N ILE A 277 -2.95 9.33 -13.05
CA ILE A 277 -3.63 9.96 -11.91
C ILE A 277 -2.90 9.61 -10.60
N ILE A 278 -2.58 8.32 -10.41
CA ILE A 278 -1.88 7.84 -9.22
C ILE A 278 -0.42 8.34 -9.18
N HIS A 279 0.26 8.40 -10.33
CA HIS A 279 1.60 8.98 -10.41
C HIS A 279 1.66 10.47 -10.06
N VAL A 280 0.57 11.22 -10.19
CA VAL A 280 0.48 12.61 -9.71
C VAL A 280 0.43 12.65 -8.19
N ALA A 281 -0.30 11.72 -7.55
CA ALA A 281 -0.38 11.63 -6.09
C ALA A 281 0.98 11.29 -5.44
N LEU A 282 1.79 10.46 -6.11
CA LEU A 282 3.10 10.02 -5.60
C LEU A 282 4.21 11.10 -5.62
N LYS A 283 3.99 12.27 -6.23
CA LYS A 283 5.05 13.26 -6.47
C LYS A 283 5.19 14.36 -5.42
N SER A 284 4.16 14.63 -4.62
CA SER A 284 4.23 15.68 -3.60
C SER A 284 3.42 15.31 -2.37
N ASN A 285 4.11 14.98 -1.28
CA ASN A 285 3.47 14.73 0.02
C ASN A 285 2.98 16.03 0.69
N HIS A 286 3.56 17.18 0.32
CA HIS A 286 3.27 18.48 0.95
C HIS A 286 1.97 19.13 0.48
N PHE A 287 1.46 18.77 -0.71
CA PHE A 287 0.21 19.33 -1.25
C PHE A 287 -0.59 18.26 -2.00
N PRO A 288 -1.37 17.42 -1.29
CA PRO A 288 -2.19 16.39 -1.92
C PRO A 288 -3.40 17.03 -2.63
N LEU A 289 -3.38 16.95 -3.96
CA LEU A 289 -4.48 17.44 -4.80
C LEU A 289 -5.68 16.50 -4.76
N VAL A 290 -6.81 16.97 -4.23
CA VAL A 290 -8.09 16.25 -4.12
C VAL A 290 -9.21 17.00 -4.84
N ASP A 291 -9.30 18.32 -4.64
CA ASP A 291 -10.40 19.16 -5.15
C ASP A 291 -9.87 20.19 -6.16
N LEU A 292 -10.72 20.57 -7.14
CA LEU A 292 -10.40 21.61 -8.09
C LEU A 292 -10.15 22.95 -7.40
N THR A 293 -10.90 23.24 -6.34
CA THR A 293 -10.79 24.50 -5.58
C THR A 293 -9.37 24.77 -5.09
N GLN A 294 -8.56 23.73 -4.83
CA GLN A 294 -7.16 23.83 -4.43
C GLN A 294 -6.24 24.37 -5.54
N LEU A 295 -6.69 24.37 -6.80
CA LEU A 295 -5.98 24.90 -7.96
C LEU A 295 -6.56 26.24 -8.45
N THR A 296 -7.50 26.82 -7.72
CA THR A 296 -8.14 28.09 -8.06
C THR A 296 -7.63 29.23 -7.19
N SER A 297 -7.61 30.45 -7.72
CA SER A 297 -7.28 31.66 -6.95
C SER A 297 -8.35 31.94 -5.89
N GLY A 298 -8.09 32.85 -4.94
CA GLY A 298 -9.04 33.21 -3.86
C GLY A 298 -10.44 33.56 -4.34
N ASP A 299 -10.55 34.18 -5.53
CA ASP A 299 -11.81 34.55 -6.19
C ASP A 299 -12.53 33.38 -6.88
N ARG A 300 -11.91 32.20 -6.96
CA ARG A 300 -12.44 30.95 -7.55
C ARG A 300 -12.92 31.05 -8.99
N SER A 301 -12.58 32.14 -9.66
CA SER A 301 -12.86 32.39 -11.07
C SER A 301 -11.68 32.03 -11.95
N ILE A 302 -10.46 32.03 -11.38
CA ILE A 302 -9.21 31.92 -12.12
C ILE A 302 -8.44 30.66 -11.71
N LEU A 303 -8.03 29.86 -12.69
CA LEU A 303 -7.13 28.74 -12.50
C LEU A 303 -5.70 29.25 -12.24
N MET A 304 -5.02 28.68 -11.24
CA MET A 304 -3.61 28.94 -10.96
C MET A 304 -2.72 28.61 -12.17
N THR A 305 -1.45 28.98 -12.11
CA THR A 305 -0.45 28.56 -13.10
C THR A 305 0.31 27.32 -12.63
N TRP A 306 0.83 26.56 -13.59
CA TRP A 306 1.68 25.39 -13.30
C TRP A 306 2.88 25.72 -12.40
N LYS A 307 3.49 26.89 -12.59
CA LYS A 307 4.65 27.32 -11.79
C LYS A 307 4.25 27.62 -10.34
N GLN A 308 3.07 28.18 -10.12
CA GLN A 308 2.55 28.46 -8.79
C GLN A 308 2.17 27.18 -8.05
N TYR A 309 1.43 26.28 -8.70
CA TYR A 309 1.15 24.95 -8.13
C TYR A 309 2.43 24.25 -7.70
N ARG A 310 3.46 24.25 -8.57
CA ARG A 310 4.75 23.67 -8.22
C ARG A 310 5.43 24.35 -7.05
N SER A 311 5.30 25.66 -6.91
CA SER A 311 5.81 26.37 -5.73
C SER A 311 5.08 25.99 -4.45
N LEU A 312 3.77 25.77 -4.48
CA LEU A 312 2.99 25.34 -3.31
C LEU A 312 3.28 23.87 -2.93
N ALA A 313 3.56 23.03 -3.92
CA ALA A 313 3.85 21.62 -3.72
C ALA A 313 5.32 21.32 -3.37
N ASP A 314 6.14 22.35 -3.11
CA ASP A 314 7.59 22.28 -2.91
C ASP A 314 8.33 21.54 -4.06
N LEU A 315 7.85 21.74 -5.28
CA LEU A 315 8.42 21.17 -6.50
C LEU A 315 9.23 22.21 -7.28
N SER A 316 10.27 21.75 -7.97
CA SER A 316 11.07 22.61 -8.85
C SER A 316 10.20 23.30 -9.91
N ARG A 317 10.23 24.64 -9.95
CA ARG A 317 9.52 25.46 -10.95
C ARG A 317 10.04 25.24 -12.39
N LYS A 318 11.16 24.54 -12.56
CA LYS A 318 11.78 24.24 -13.86
C LYS A 318 11.17 23.00 -14.51
N GLY A 319 11.00 23.05 -15.83
CA GLY A 319 10.55 21.93 -16.65
C GLY A 319 9.17 22.11 -17.27
N PRO A 320 8.76 21.16 -18.14
CA PRO A 320 7.53 21.28 -18.92
C PRO A 320 6.28 21.19 -18.05
N LYS A 321 5.19 21.83 -18.52
CA LYS A 321 3.84 21.66 -17.93
C LYS A 321 3.44 20.19 -18.04
N ALA A 322 3.02 19.59 -16.93
CA ALA A 322 2.57 18.20 -16.93
C ALA A 322 1.34 18.02 -17.83
N LYS A 323 1.23 16.85 -18.46
CA LYS A 323 0.12 16.52 -19.36
C LYS A 323 -1.23 16.68 -18.64
N TRP A 324 -1.32 16.19 -17.39
CA TRP A 324 -2.53 16.27 -16.56
C TRP A 324 -3.00 17.69 -16.32
N TYR A 325 -2.06 18.60 -16.13
CA TYR A 325 -2.38 20.00 -15.92
C TYR A 325 -2.90 20.66 -17.20
N LYS A 326 -2.29 20.34 -18.36
CA LYS A 326 -2.72 20.88 -19.66
C LYS A 326 -4.14 20.43 -20.01
N GLN A 327 -4.47 19.17 -19.76
CA GLN A 327 -5.78 18.63 -20.09
C GLN A 327 -6.86 19.06 -19.09
N LEU A 328 -6.52 19.16 -17.80
CA LEU A 328 -7.40 19.81 -16.81
C LEU A 328 -7.72 21.25 -17.24
N LYS A 329 -6.70 22.00 -17.67
CA LYS A 329 -6.89 23.35 -18.22
C LYS A 329 -7.89 23.34 -19.39
N ASN A 330 -7.82 22.38 -20.29
CA ASN A 330 -8.73 22.30 -21.44
C ASN A 330 -10.17 21.90 -21.04
N ALA A 331 -10.34 21.11 -19.98
CA ALA A 331 -11.64 20.62 -19.54
C ALA A 331 -12.44 21.64 -18.72
N VAL A 332 -11.74 22.52 -17.98
CA VAL A 332 -12.36 23.36 -16.95
C VAL A 332 -12.52 24.83 -17.37
N LEU A 333 -11.79 25.28 -18.40
CA LEU A 333 -11.82 26.68 -18.84
C LEU A 333 -12.94 26.98 -19.85
N GLU A 334 -13.49 28.19 -19.73
CA GLU A 334 -14.48 28.74 -20.65
C GLU A 334 -13.88 29.11 -22.02
N SER A 335 -12.63 29.59 -22.02
CA SER A 335 -11.84 29.84 -23.22
C SER A 335 -10.37 29.54 -22.99
N LEU A 336 -9.69 28.93 -23.96
CA LEU A 336 -8.27 28.54 -23.84
C LEU A 336 -7.31 29.73 -23.68
N THR A 337 -7.77 30.90 -24.13
CA THR A 337 -7.07 32.20 -24.11
C THR A 337 -7.17 32.89 -22.75
N SER A 338 -8.28 32.74 -22.03
CA SER A 338 -8.41 33.21 -20.64
C SER A 338 -8.01 32.11 -19.64
N ARG A 339 -7.79 32.47 -18.37
CA ARG A 339 -7.63 31.49 -17.26
C ARG A 339 -8.93 31.35 -16.45
N ILE A 340 -10.04 31.80 -17.03
CA ILE A 340 -11.32 31.87 -16.35
C ILE A 340 -12.02 30.52 -16.45
N LEU A 341 -12.44 29.99 -15.30
CA LEU A 341 -13.17 28.72 -15.21
C LEU A 341 -14.58 28.87 -15.81
N ALA A 342 -15.07 27.83 -16.46
CA ALA A 342 -16.46 27.77 -16.89
C ALA A 342 -17.41 27.87 -15.68
N LEU A 343 -18.62 28.39 -15.90
CA LEU A 343 -19.59 28.67 -14.83
C LEU A 343 -19.93 27.43 -13.98
N GLU A 344 -19.93 26.24 -14.61
CA GLU A 344 -20.14 24.94 -13.96
C GLU A 344 -19.08 24.59 -12.92
N PHE A 345 -17.88 25.17 -13.03
CA PHE A 345 -16.74 24.91 -12.15
C PHE A 345 -16.46 26.02 -11.13
N ARG A 346 -17.31 27.06 -11.08
CA ARG A 346 -17.19 28.14 -10.08
C ARG A 346 -18.00 27.78 -8.84
N SER A 347 -17.32 27.40 -7.75
CA SER A 347 -17.98 27.08 -6.47
C SER A 347 -18.39 28.35 -5.71
N SER A 348 -19.62 28.34 -5.17
CA SER A 348 -20.20 29.39 -4.32
C SER A 348 -19.86 29.28 -2.82
N ARG A 349 -19.21 28.20 -2.35
CA ARG A 349 -19.03 27.91 -0.90
C ARG A 349 -17.63 28.18 -0.36
N TYR A 350 -17.38 29.28 0.36
CA TYR A 350 -16.08 29.62 0.98
C TYR A 350 -15.59 28.55 1.97
N LEU A 351 -14.56 27.77 1.62
CA LEU A 351 -14.24 26.55 2.38
C LEU A 351 -12.75 26.15 2.52
N PHE A 352 -11.77 26.91 2.00
CA PHE A 352 -10.34 26.58 2.18
C PHE A 352 -9.50 27.78 2.67
N HIS A 353 -8.79 27.61 3.80
CA HIS A 353 -7.92 28.64 4.39
C HIS A 353 -6.60 28.90 3.64
N ILE A 354 -6.15 27.98 2.78
CA ILE A 354 -4.93 28.14 1.96
C ILE A 354 -5.07 29.29 0.93
N LEU A 355 -6.31 29.71 0.65
CA LEU A 355 -6.61 30.78 -0.30
C LEU A 355 -6.24 32.18 0.20
N LYS A 356 -5.88 32.38 1.47
CA LYS A 356 -5.39 33.67 1.98
C LYS A 356 -4.07 34.11 1.33
N PHE A 357 -3.33 33.19 0.71
CA PHE A 357 -2.01 33.47 0.11
C PHE A 357 -2.05 33.89 -1.37
N LEU A 358 -3.23 33.87 -2.01
CA LEU A 358 -3.37 34.19 -3.44
C LEU A 358 -4.38 35.32 -3.59
N THR A 359 -3.88 36.54 -3.77
CA THR A 359 -4.69 37.71 -4.12
C THR A 359 -5.34 37.55 -5.53
N PRO A 360 -6.25 38.44 -5.97
CA PRO A 360 -6.93 38.37 -7.28
C PRO A 360 -6.40 39.32 -8.36
N LEU A 361 -6.43 38.91 -9.64
CA LEU A 361 -5.59 39.47 -10.74
C LEU A 361 -5.60 41.01 -10.73
N SER A 362 -4.43 41.60 -10.47
CA SER A 362 -4.25 43.03 -10.60
C SER A 362 -4.58 43.41 -12.05
N ARG A 363 -5.50 44.35 -12.22
CA ARG A 363 -5.82 44.94 -13.53
C ARG A 363 -4.68 45.83 -14.02
N ASP A 364 -3.76 46.19 -13.12
CA ASP A 364 -2.58 46.98 -13.43
C ASP A 364 -1.40 46.06 -13.74
N GLY A 365 -0.96 46.06 -15.01
CA GLY A 365 0.13 45.24 -15.54
C GLY A 365 1.52 45.52 -14.95
N GLN A 366 1.62 46.37 -13.93
CA GLN A 366 2.85 46.69 -13.21
C GLN A 366 3.09 45.79 -11.99
N VAL A 367 2.04 45.13 -11.46
CA VAL A 367 2.16 44.22 -10.31
C VAL A 367 2.36 42.79 -10.83
N LYS A 368 3.49 42.17 -10.49
CA LYS A 368 3.74 40.75 -10.83
C LYS A 368 2.63 39.88 -10.24
N GLU A 369 2.09 38.97 -11.06
CA GLU A 369 1.05 38.04 -10.64
C GLU A 369 1.49 37.22 -9.40
N TRP A 370 0.89 37.54 -8.25
CA TRP A 370 0.92 36.78 -6.99
C TRP A 370 2.29 36.60 -6.33
N VAL A 371 2.57 37.40 -5.30
CA VAL A 371 3.61 37.11 -4.32
C VAL A 371 3.04 36.11 -3.31
N VAL A 372 3.65 34.93 -3.20
CA VAL A 372 3.46 34.05 -2.03
C VAL A 372 4.14 34.77 -0.87
N ILE A 373 3.36 35.38 0.02
CA ILE A 373 3.88 35.93 1.27
C ILE A 373 4.24 34.72 2.14
N GLN A 374 5.52 34.58 2.46
CA GLN A 374 6.03 33.55 3.37
C GLN A 374 5.54 33.77 4.79
#